data_AF-A0A839K2Z3-F1
#
_entry.id   AF-A0A839K2Z3-F1
#
_cell.length_a   1.000
_cell.length_b   1.000
_cell.length_c   1.000
_cell.angle_alpha   90.00
_cell.angle_beta   90.00
_cell.angle_gamma   90.00
#
_symmetry.space_group_name_H-M   'P 1'
#
loop_
_entity.id
_entity.type
_entity.pdbx_description
1 polymer ?
#
loop_
_entity_poly.entity_id
_entity_poly.type
_entity_poly.pdbx_seq_one_letter_code
_entity_poly.pdbx_strand_id
1 'polypeptide(L)' 'MIYSITETAKLNGLRPYFYLSYLLDTMRRHQTDTNYDFIDNLLPWSSSLPENCYAPKK' A
#
# COMPACT_ATOMS: atom_id res chain seq x y z
N MET A 1 -15.72 0.01 -1.93
CA MET A 1 -14.47 -0.08 -1.15
C MET A 1 -13.21 -0.14 -2.02
N ILE A 2 -13.06 -1.12 -2.92
CA ILE A 2 -11.82 -1.28 -3.73
C ILE A 2 -11.55 -0.08 -4.64
N TYR A 3 -12.57 0.45 -5.31
CA TYR A 3 -12.45 1.64 -6.16
C TYR A 3 -11.84 2.83 -5.41
N SER A 4 -12.32 3.11 -4.19
CA SER A 4 -11.82 4.19 -3.33
C SER A 4 -10.34 4.02 -2.99
N ILE A 5 -9.89 2.81 -2.62
CA ILE A 5 -8.46 2.56 -2.31
C ILE A 5 -7.58 2.76 -3.55
N THR A 6 -8.04 2.29 -4.72
CA THR A 6 -7.29 2.48 -5.97
C THR A 6 -7.22 3.94 -6.40
N GLU A 7 -8.25 4.74 -6.13
CA GLU A 7 -8.26 6.18 -6.38
C GLU A 7 -7.32 6.91 -5.43
N THR A 8 -7.39 6.63 -4.13
CA THR A 8 -6.47 7.20 -3.15
C THR A 8 -5.01 6.85 -3.47
N ALA A 9 -4.73 5.61 -3.88
CA ALA A 9 -3.39 5.20 -4.30
C ALA A 9 -2.91 6.01 -5.53
N LYS A 10 -3.76 6.18 -6.55
CA LYS A 10 -3.44 7.00 -7.73
C LYS A 10 -3.15 8.46 -7.35
N LEU A 11 -3.98 9.04 -6.48
CA LEU A 11 -3.80 10.43 -6.01
C LEU A 11 -2.50 10.63 -5.22
N ASN A 12 -1.99 9.60 -4.56
CA ASN A 12 -0.69 9.60 -3.88
C ASN A 12 0.50 9.22 -4.80
N GLY A 13 0.28 9.15 -6.12
CA GLY A 13 1.34 8.83 -7.08
C GLY A 13 1.78 7.36 -7.06
N LEU A 14 0.95 6.46 -6.55
CA LEU A 14 1.21 5.03 -6.52
C LEU A 14 0.62 4.32 -7.74
N ARG A 15 1.22 3.18 -8.09
CA ARG A 15 0.74 2.21 -9.08
C ARG A 15 -0.21 1.24 -8.37
N PRO A 16 -1.54 1.31 -8.62
CA PRO A 16 -2.53 0.59 -7.80
C PRO A 16 -2.31 -0.92 -7.74
N TYR A 17 -1.90 -1.53 -8.85
CA TYR A 17 -1.65 -2.97 -8.91
C TYR A 17 -0.52 -3.41 -7.97
N PHE A 18 0.63 -2.71 -8.01
CA PHE A 18 1.80 -3.05 -7.19
C PHE A 18 1.53 -2.74 -5.72
N TYR A 19 0.91 -1.58 -5.44
CA TYR A 19 0.51 -1.20 -4.10
C TYR A 19 -0.47 -2.21 -3.47
N LEU A 20 -1.55 -2.59 -4.19
CA LEU A 20 -2.51 -3.57 -3.69
C LEU A 20 -1.88 -4.95 -3.49
N SER A 21 -0.99 -5.37 -4.40
CA SER A 21 -0.27 -6.64 -4.25
C SER A 21 0.59 -6.64 -2.98
N TYR A 22 1.37 -5.57 -2.76
CA TYR A 22 2.19 -5.41 -1.55
C TYR A 22 1.36 -5.34 -0.28
N LEU A 23 0.26 -4.58 -0.30
CA LEU A 23 -0.65 -4.42 0.83
C LEU A 23 -1.28 -5.77 1.22
N LEU A 24 -1.82 -6.51 0.26
CA LEU A 24 -2.45 -7.81 0.53
C LEU A 24 -1.43 -8.87 0.98
N ASP A 25 -0.23 -8.83 0.42
CA ASP A 25 0.86 -9.74 0.79
C ASP A 25 1.35 -9.47 2.22
N THR A 26 1.52 -8.19 2.58
CA THR A 26 1.93 -7.79 3.93
C THR A 26 0.84 -8.10 4.96
N MET A 27 -0.42 -7.79 4.66
CA MET A 27 -1.55 -8.17 5.53
C MET A 27 -1.62 -9.69 5.77
N ARG A 28 -1.31 -10.50 4.75
CA ARG A 28 -1.28 -11.96 4.89
C ARG A 28 -0.16 -12.43 5.82
N ARG A 29 1.00 -11.77 5.82
CA ARG A 29 2.13 -12.09 6.71
C ARG A 29 1.81 -11.78 8.18
N HIS A 30 1.09 -10.70 8.43
CA HIS A 30 0.75 -10.24 9.78
C HIS A 30 -0.64 -10.72 10.26
N GLN A 31 -1.21 -11.76 9.63
CA GLN A 31 -2.57 -12.21 9.94
C GLN A 31 -2.73 -12.71 11.39
N THR A 32 -1.66 -13.26 11.98
CA THR A 32 -1.63 -13.78 13.35
C THR A 32 -1.13 -12.76 14.37
N ASP A 33 -0.69 -11.60 13.90
CA ASP A 33 -0.08 -10.60 14.76
C ASP A 33 -1.17 -9.88 15.57
N THR A 34 -0.85 -9.61 16.83
CA THR A 34 -1.72 -8.85 17.73
C THR A 34 -1.39 -7.36 17.73
N ASN A 35 -0.24 -6.98 17.14
CA ASN A 35 0.17 -5.60 16.96
C ASN A 35 -0.11 -5.14 15.51
N TYR A 36 -0.78 -4.01 15.36
CA TYR A 36 -1.20 -3.41 14.09
C TYR A 36 -0.41 -2.15 13.70
N ASP A 37 0.69 -1.83 14.39
CA ASP A 37 1.55 -0.69 14.09
C ASP A 37 2.09 -0.72 12.64
N PHE A 38 2.16 -1.91 12.02
CA PHE A 38 2.57 -2.05 10.62
C PHE A 38 1.58 -1.43 9.62
N ILE A 39 0.32 -1.20 10.01
CA ILE A 39 -0.70 -0.63 9.12
C ILE A 39 -0.34 0.80 8.70
N ASP A 40 0.25 1.60 9.59
CA ASP A 40 0.67 2.96 9.26
C ASP A 40 1.69 2.98 8.12
N ASN A 41 2.54 1.96 8.07
CA ASN A 41 3.54 1.76 7.02
C ASN A 41 2.92 1.27 5.69
N LEU A 42 1.67 0.82 5.69
CA LEU A 42 0.93 0.38 4.50
C LEU A 42 0.05 1.48 3.92
N LEU A 43 -0.11 2.62 4.59
CA LEU A 43 -0.94 3.71 4.09
C LEU A 43 -0.39 4.27 2.78
N PRO A 44 -1.25 4.76 1.87
CA PRO A 44 -0.82 5.20 0.54
C PRO A 44 0.08 6.45 0.55
N TRP A 45 0.15 7.16 1.67
CA TRP A 45 1.07 8.28 1.91
C TRP A 45 2.31 7.88 2.73
N SER A 46 2.47 6.60 3.06
CA SER A 46 3.64 6.13 3.81
C SER A 46 4.92 6.26 2.97
N SER A 47 6.00 6.66 3.63
CA SER A 47 7.34 6.72 3.05
C SER A 47 8.05 5.36 3.02
N SER A 48 7.50 4.35 3.70
CA SER A 48 8.07 3.01 3.80
C SER A 48 7.65 2.07 2.67
N LEU A 49 6.88 2.55 1.70
CA LEU A 49 6.41 1.71 0.60
C LEU A 49 7.58 1.36 -0.34
N PRO A 50 7.57 0.16 -0.94
CA PRO A 50 8.62 -0.23 -1.89
C PRO A 50 8.65 0.67 -3.13
N GLU A 51 9.85 0.87 -3.70
CA GLU A 51 10.03 1.75 -4.88
C GLU A 51 9.15 1.35 -6.09
N ASN A 52 8.92 0.05 -6.28
CA ASN A 52 8.11 -0.47 -7.38
C ASN A 52 6.63 -0.05 -7.29
N CYS A 53 6.17 0.40 -6.12
CA CYS A 53 4.82 0.87 -5.88
C CYS A 53 4.63 2.30 -6.38
N TYR A 54 5.69 3.09 -6.53
CA TYR A 54 5.59 4.47 -7.01
C TYR A 54 5.48 4.51 -8.53
N ALA A 55 4.66 5.44 -9.04
CA ALA A 55 4.61 5.73 -10.46
C ALA A 55 5.96 6.33 -10.91
N PRO A 56 6.41 6.05 -12.15
CA PRO A 56 7.60 6.68 -12.68
C PRO A 56 7.43 8.21 -12.67
N LYS A 57 8.42 8.92 -12.14
CA LYS A 57 8.46 10.38 -12.22
C LYS A 57 8.58 10.74 -13.70
N LYS A 58 7.61 11.51 -14.21
CA LYS A 58 7.66 12.08 -15.56
C LYS A 58 8.72 13.16 -15.66
#